data_AF-A0A7S1Q2R9-F1
#
_entry.id   AF-A0A7S1Q2R9-F1
#
_cell.length_a   1.000
_cell.length_b   1.000
_cell.length_c   1.000
_cell.angle_alpha   90.00
_cell.angle_beta   90.00
_cell.angle_gamma   90.00
#
_symmetry.space_group_name_H-M   'P 1'
#
loop_
_entity.id
_entity.type
_entity.pdbx_description
1 polymer ?
#
loop_
_entity_poly.entity_id
_entity_poly.type
_entity_poly.pdbx_seq_one_letter_code
_entity_poly.pdbx_strand_id
1 'polypeptide(L)'
;FEGLLGKNAQRVMDVYPPRQSFAVFGNRDLVVELATDLLYSCPNTRIANALAAKNAPAWVYSFQRRPSCSPTPYPGPVHGSEMAYVFGNQDNMATLYRLAARTSCRVSPQDKALSRTMMGLWGEVARHGEPPAQW
;
A
#
# COMPACT_ATOMS: atom_id res chain seq x y z
N PHE A 1 -1.06 -22.00 -8.78
CA PHE A 1 0.23 -21.44 -8.34
C PHE A 1 1.44 -22.05 -9.07
N GLU A 2 1.41 -23.31 -9.50
CA GLU A 2 2.53 -23.93 -10.23
C GLU A 2 2.92 -23.20 -11.53
N GLY A 3 1.96 -22.67 -12.30
CA GLY A 3 2.27 -21.89 -13.51
C GLY A 3 2.89 -20.51 -13.26
N LEU A 4 2.62 -19.89 -12.11
CA LEU A 4 3.10 -18.54 -11.76
C LEU A 4 4.49 -18.60 -11.08
N LEU A 5 4.69 -19.57 -10.20
CA LEU A 5 5.92 -19.74 -9.42
C LEU A 5 6.91 -20.68 -10.11
N GLY A 6 6.43 -21.56 -10.98
CA GLY A 6 7.23 -22.50 -11.76
C GLY A 6 8.18 -23.32 -10.87
N LYS A 7 9.43 -23.42 -11.32
CA LYS A 7 10.51 -24.09 -10.59
C LYS A 7 10.82 -23.52 -9.20
N ASN A 8 10.29 -22.35 -8.85
CA ASN A 8 10.53 -21.71 -7.55
C ASN A 8 9.43 -22.01 -6.53
N ALA A 9 8.40 -22.81 -6.88
CA ALA A 9 7.27 -23.07 -6.00
C ALA A 9 7.70 -23.53 -4.59
N GLN A 10 8.61 -24.51 -4.49
CA GLN A 10 9.09 -25.01 -3.19
C GLN A 10 9.76 -23.89 -2.37
N ARG A 11 10.67 -23.13 -2.99
CA ARG A 11 11.36 -22.03 -2.32
C ARG A 11 10.39 -20.96 -1.82
N VAL A 12 9.32 -20.69 -2.55
CA VAL A 12 8.28 -19.74 -2.13
C VAL A 12 7.52 -20.30 -0.92
N MET A 13 7.22 -21.60 -0.91
CA MET A 13 6.57 -22.25 0.23
C MET A 13 7.48 -22.27 1.48
N ASP A 14 8.80 -22.30 1.31
CA ASP A 14 9.76 -22.21 2.42
C ASP A 14 9.79 -20.81 3.04
N VAL A 15 9.59 -19.76 2.24
CA VAL A 15 9.56 -18.35 2.71
C VAL A 15 8.19 -17.98 3.29
N TYR A 16 7.10 -18.47 2.68
CA TYR A 16 5.71 -18.23 3.12
C TYR A 16 5.06 -19.56 3.54
N PRO A 17 5.49 -20.17 4.65
CA PRO A 17 5.02 -21.49 5.05
C PRO A 17 3.52 -21.46 5.37
N PRO A 18 2.70 -22.34 4.75
CA PRO A 18 1.28 -22.43 5.06
C PRO A 18 1.07 -22.71 6.55
N ARG A 19 0.18 -21.94 7.15
CA ARG A 19 -0.26 -22.13 8.52
C ARG A 19 -1.42 -23.11 8.52
N GLN A 20 -1.39 -24.08 9.44
CA GLN A 20 -2.58 -24.87 9.73
C GLN A 20 -3.55 -23.96 10.49
N SER A 21 -4.61 -23.53 9.82
CA SER A 21 -5.60 -22.62 10.38
C SER A 21 -6.99 -23.16 10.09
N PHE A 22 -7.81 -23.28 11.15
CA PHE A 22 -9.22 -23.61 11.07
C PHE A 22 -10.10 -22.38 10.79
N ALA A 23 -9.50 -21.20 10.60
CA ALA A 23 -10.23 -20.00 10.25
C ALA A 23 -10.78 -20.09 8.82
N VAL A 24 -11.97 -19.53 8.60
CA VAL A 24 -12.66 -19.49 7.28
C VAL A 24 -11.78 -18.90 6.16
N PHE A 25 -10.81 -18.04 6.51
CA PHE A 25 -9.88 -17.41 5.58
C PHE A 25 -8.45 -18.01 5.57
N GLY A 26 -8.22 -19.12 6.28
CA GLY A 26 -7.01 -19.96 6.18
C GLY A 26 -5.68 -19.20 6.00
N ASN A 27 -5.03 -19.42 4.86
CA ASN A 27 -3.75 -18.83 4.46
C ASN A 27 -3.87 -17.54 3.62
N ARG A 28 -5.04 -16.88 3.63
CA ARG A 28 -5.28 -15.68 2.80
C ARG A 28 -4.27 -14.58 3.05
N ASP A 29 -3.92 -14.31 4.31
CA ASP A 29 -2.98 -13.24 4.65
C ASP A 29 -1.58 -13.53 4.09
N LEU A 30 -1.13 -14.79 4.11
CA LEU A 30 0.14 -15.20 3.49
C LEU A 30 0.12 -15.03 1.97
N VAL A 31 -1.00 -15.35 1.31
CA VAL A 31 -1.14 -15.15 -0.13
C VAL A 31 -1.14 -13.65 -0.48
N VAL A 32 -1.79 -12.82 0.34
CA VAL A 32 -1.79 -11.36 0.19
C VAL A 32 -0.39 -10.78 0.42
N GLU A 33 0.34 -11.27 1.43
CA GLU A 33 1.72 -10.88 1.71
C GLU A 33 2.65 -11.26 0.55
N LEU A 34 2.62 -12.52 0.11
CA LEU A 34 3.35 -13.00 -1.06
C LEU A 34 3.06 -12.16 -2.31
N ALA A 35 1.78 -11.87 -2.59
CA ALA A 35 1.40 -11.06 -3.73
C ALA A 35 1.92 -9.61 -3.60
N THR A 36 1.82 -9.03 -2.40
CA THR A 36 2.35 -7.69 -2.09
C THR A 36 3.86 -7.63 -2.34
N ASP A 37 4.60 -8.62 -1.87
CA ASP A 37 6.05 -8.66 -2.02
C ASP A 37 6.48 -8.87 -3.46
N LEU A 38 5.84 -9.80 -4.17
CA LEU A 38 6.18 -10.11 -5.56
C LEU A 38 5.82 -8.98 -6.53
N LEU A 39 4.66 -8.37 -6.36
CA LEU A 39 4.11 -7.42 -7.34
C LEU A 39 4.47 -5.97 -7.04
N TYR A 40 4.74 -5.61 -5.79
CA TYR A 40 4.91 -4.21 -5.39
C TYR A 40 6.17 -3.97 -4.55
N SER A 41 6.27 -4.55 -3.34
CA SER A 41 7.31 -4.18 -2.39
C SER A 41 8.72 -4.49 -2.91
N CYS A 42 9.00 -5.74 -3.31
CA CYS A 42 10.34 -6.12 -3.77
C CYS A 42 10.75 -5.41 -5.06
N PRO A 43 9.90 -5.30 -6.11
CA PRO A 43 10.22 -4.48 -7.28
C PRO A 43 10.54 -3.02 -6.94
N ASN A 44 9.74 -2.38 -6.10
CA ASN A 44 9.97 -0.99 -5.69
C ASN A 44 11.27 -0.82 -4.91
N THR A 45 11.57 -1.72 -3.97
CA THR A 45 12.84 -1.73 -3.24
C THR A 45 14.04 -1.93 -4.17
N ARG A 46 13.92 -2.78 -5.20
CA ARG A 46 14.99 -2.96 -6.19
C ARG A 46 15.26 -1.69 -6.98
N ILE A 47 14.21 -0.97 -7.40
CA ILE A 47 14.35 0.32 -8.09
C ILE A 47 15.02 1.34 -7.16
N ALA A 48 14.55 1.47 -5.92
CA ALA A 48 15.14 2.39 -4.95
C ALA A 48 16.62 2.09 -4.68
N ASN A 49 16.98 0.82 -4.50
CA ASN A 49 18.37 0.40 -4.31
C ASN A 49 19.23 0.66 -5.56
N ALA A 50 18.67 0.46 -6.76
CA ALA A 50 19.38 0.73 -8.00
C ALA A 50 19.66 2.24 -8.19
N LEU A 51 18.71 3.10 -7.82
CA LEU A 51 18.89 4.56 -7.79
C LEU A 51 19.97 4.95 -6.78
N ALA A 52 19.88 4.43 -5.55
CA ALA A 52 20.87 4.68 -4.49
C ALA A 52 22.28 4.24 -4.90
N ALA A 53 22.43 3.07 -5.54
CA ALA A 53 23.71 2.58 -6.04
C ALA A 53 24.34 3.46 -7.14
N LYS A 54 23.55 4.36 -7.74
CA LYS A 54 24.01 5.37 -8.71
C LYS A 54 24.13 6.76 -8.10
N ASN A 55 24.07 6.87 -6.77
CA ASN A 55 24.04 8.14 -6.04
C ASN A 55 22.87 9.05 -6.47
N ALA A 56 21.79 8.48 -7.01
CA ALA A 56 20.57 9.21 -7.31
C ALA A 56 19.72 9.27 -6.03
N PRO A 57 19.25 10.46 -5.60
CA PRO A 57 18.36 10.59 -4.46
C PRO A 57 17.07 9.78 -4.67
N ALA A 58 16.73 8.94 -3.70
CA ALA A 58 15.53 8.11 -3.73
C ALA A 58 14.92 8.03 -2.33
N TRP A 59 13.61 8.24 -2.25
CA TRP A 59 12.84 8.15 -1.02
C TRP A 59 11.68 7.17 -1.22
N VAL A 60 11.43 6.33 -0.22
CA VAL A 60 10.41 5.27 -0.28
C VAL A 60 9.61 5.34 1.01
N TYR A 61 8.28 5.39 0.92
CA TYR A 61 7.39 5.30 2.08
C TYR A 61 6.56 4.01 2.04
N SER A 62 6.07 3.59 3.20
CA SER A 62 5.13 2.48 3.36
C SER A 62 3.83 2.98 3.97
N PHE A 63 2.74 2.93 3.20
CA PHE A 63 1.43 3.35 3.67
C PHE A 63 0.70 2.20 4.38
N GLN A 64 0.45 2.35 5.68
CA GLN A 64 -0.10 1.29 6.54
C GLN A 64 -1.53 1.56 7.05
N ARG A 65 -2.12 2.70 6.67
CA ARG A 65 -3.42 3.12 7.19
C ARG A 65 -4.56 2.46 6.41
N ARG A 66 -5.43 1.71 7.08
CA ARG A 66 -6.76 1.40 6.54
C ARG A 66 -7.64 2.66 6.61
N PRO A 67 -8.20 3.15 5.48
CA PRO A 67 -9.09 4.31 5.53
C PRO A 67 -10.32 4.07 6.40
N SER A 68 -10.72 5.04 7.22
CA SER A 68 -11.91 4.90 8.08
C SER A 68 -13.18 4.66 7.26
N CYS A 69 -13.25 5.25 6.07
CA CYS A 69 -14.31 5.06 5.09
C CYS A 69 -13.81 4.23 3.90
N SER A 70 -13.05 3.16 4.17
CA SER A 70 -12.61 2.24 3.12
C SER A 70 -13.84 1.71 2.37
N PRO A 71 -13.87 1.85 1.03
CA PRO A 71 -15.02 1.39 0.27
C PRO A 71 -14.95 -0.12 0.01
N THR A 72 -13.89 -0.80 0.50
CA THR A 72 -13.71 -2.24 0.37
C THR A 72 -13.90 -2.94 1.72
N PRO A 73 -14.40 -4.19 1.74
CA PRO A 73 -14.56 -4.95 2.97
C PRO A 73 -13.22 -5.43 3.54
N TYR A 74 -12.14 -5.38 2.76
CA TYR A 74 -10.86 -6.01 3.11
C TYR A 74 -10.09 -5.28 4.22
N PRO A 75 -9.47 -6.03 5.17
CA PRO A 75 -8.61 -5.46 6.19
C PRO A 75 -7.33 -4.84 5.62
N GLY A 76 -6.77 -3.90 6.38
CA GLY A 76 -5.52 -3.24 6.04
C GLY A 76 -5.62 -2.16 4.95
N PRO A 77 -4.46 -1.60 4.55
CA PRO A 77 -4.34 -0.71 3.41
C PRO A 77 -4.47 -1.52 2.11
N VAL A 78 -5.48 -1.23 1.31
CA VAL A 78 -5.62 -1.86 -0.02
C VAL A 78 -4.81 -1.07 -1.04
N HIS A 79 -4.37 -1.74 -2.11
CA HIS A 79 -3.62 -1.10 -3.20
C HIS A 79 -4.37 0.14 -3.75
N GLY A 80 -3.66 1.26 -3.85
CA GLY A 80 -4.17 2.54 -4.35
C GLY A 80 -4.96 3.36 -3.31
N SER A 81 -5.18 2.85 -2.10
CA SER A 81 -5.96 3.58 -1.08
C SER A 81 -5.24 4.83 -0.57
N GLU A 82 -3.91 4.86 -0.67
CA GLU A 82 -3.05 6.00 -0.33
C GLU A 82 -3.23 7.17 -1.30
N MET A 83 -3.62 6.91 -2.55
CA MET A 83 -3.85 7.97 -3.54
C MET A 83 -4.82 9.02 -3.01
N ALA A 84 -5.84 8.57 -2.27
CA ALA A 84 -6.83 9.49 -1.75
C ALA A 84 -6.25 10.47 -0.72
N TYR A 85 -5.18 10.08 -0.03
CA TYR A 85 -4.46 10.88 0.95
C TYR A 85 -3.48 11.84 0.27
N VAL A 86 -2.81 11.38 -0.79
CA VAL A 86 -1.92 12.20 -1.63
C VAL A 86 -2.65 13.37 -2.27
N PHE A 87 -3.91 13.18 -2.69
CA PHE A 87 -4.70 14.19 -3.40
C PHE A 87 -5.75 14.91 -2.54
N GLY A 88 -5.82 14.64 -1.23
CA GLY A 88 -6.76 15.36 -0.36
C GLY A 88 -8.24 15.04 -0.60
N ASN A 89 -8.58 13.89 -1.18
CA ASN A 89 -9.93 13.57 -1.64
C ASN A 89 -10.55 12.36 -0.89
N GLN A 90 -10.19 12.16 0.39
CA GLN A 90 -10.70 11.04 1.20
C GLN A 90 -12.23 11.02 1.31
N ASP A 91 -12.85 12.21 1.35
CA ASP A 91 -14.31 12.34 1.40
C ASP A 91 -14.99 11.78 0.13
N ASN A 92 -14.24 11.57 -0.96
CA ASN A 92 -14.71 11.06 -2.25
C ASN A 92 -14.25 9.62 -2.57
N MET A 93 -13.69 8.87 -1.62
CA MET A 93 -13.13 7.53 -1.90
C MET A 93 -14.13 6.58 -2.59
N ALA A 94 -15.39 6.54 -2.16
CA ALA A 94 -16.39 5.68 -2.79
C ALA A 94 -16.56 6.01 -4.29
N THR A 95 -16.57 7.29 -4.64
CA THR A 95 -16.63 7.78 -6.02
C THR A 95 -15.38 7.40 -6.81
N LEU A 96 -14.18 7.59 -6.23
CA LEU A 96 -12.91 7.27 -6.88
C LEU A 96 -12.79 5.78 -7.25
N TYR A 97 -13.32 4.91 -6.40
CA TYR A 97 -13.34 3.47 -6.63
C TYR A 97 -14.52 3.01 -7.50
N ARG A 98 -15.36 3.93 -8.02
CA ARG A 98 -16.59 3.65 -8.77
C ARG A 98 -17.52 2.68 -8.03
N LEU A 99 -17.54 2.77 -6.70
CA LEU A 99 -18.43 1.97 -5.86
C LEU A 99 -19.69 2.79 -5.55
N ALA A 100 -20.81 2.11 -5.34
CA ALA A 100 -22.07 2.78 -5.05
C ALA A 100 -21.88 3.74 -3.85
N ALA A 101 -22.07 5.04 -4.08
CA ALA A 101 -21.65 6.14 -3.20
C ALA A 101 -22.46 6.30 -1.89
N ARG A 102 -23.02 5.21 -1.36
CA ARG A 102 -23.81 5.24 -0.13
C ARG A 102 -22.95 4.89 1.07
N THR A 103 -22.16 5.85 1.53
CA THR A 103 -21.53 5.74 2.84
C THR A 103 -22.01 6.90 3.70
N SER A 104 -22.76 6.59 4.76
CA SER A 104 -22.94 7.50 5.90
C SER A 104 -21.65 7.65 6.72
N CYS A 105 -20.53 7.12 6.20
CA CYS A 105 -19.26 7.15 6.86
C CYS A 105 -18.68 8.55 6.86
N ARG A 106 -18.20 8.97 8.03
CA ARG A 106 -17.48 10.22 8.22
C ARG A 106 -15.99 9.93 8.25
N VAL A 107 -15.22 10.58 7.37
CA VAL A 107 -13.77 10.46 7.36
C VAL A 107 -13.21 10.90 8.72
N SER A 108 -12.36 10.05 9.31
CA SER A 108 -11.81 10.29 10.64
C SER A 108 -10.87 11.50 10.66
N PRO A 109 -10.76 12.24 11.78
CA PRO A 109 -9.78 13.31 11.93
C PRO A 109 -8.35 12.85 11.67
N GLN A 110 -8.01 11.61 12.05
CA GLN A 110 -6.71 10.99 11.80
C GLN A 110 -6.42 10.86 10.29
N ASP A 111 -7.42 10.48 9.49
CA ASP A 111 -7.26 10.37 8.04
C ASP A 111 -7.05 11.74 7.38
N LYS A 112 -7.77 12.77 7.85
CA LYS A 112 -7.57 14.15 7.37
C LYS A 112 -6.20 14.68 7.76
N ALA A 113 -5.72 14.37 8.96
CA ALA A 113 -4.38 14.75 9.42
C ALA A 113 -3.29 14.05 8.58
N LEU A 114 -3.40 12.74 8.39
CA LEU A 114 -2.47 11.98 7.56
C LEU A 114 -2.45 12.50 6.11
N SER A 115 -3.61 12.83 5.54
CA SER A 115 -3.65 13.41 4.19
C SER A 115 -2.94 14.76 4.10
N ARG A 116 -3.09 15.64 5.10
CA ARG A 116 -2.34 16.90 5.13
C ARG A 116 -0.83 16.65 5.15
N THR A 117 -0.37 15.67 5.94
CA THR A 117 1.04 15.27 5.95
C THR A 117 1.49 14.75 4.58
N MET A 118 0.72 13.87 3.95
CA MET A 118 1.08 13.30 2.64
C MET A 118 1.07 14.35 1.51
N MET A 119 0.06 15.24 1.48
CA MET A 119 0.03 16.36 0.53
C MET A 119 1.24 17.28 0.72
N GLY A 120 1.61 17.58 1.96
CA GLY A 120 2.81 18.37 2.27
C GLY A 120 4.09 17.69 1.79
N LEU A 121 4.26 16.40 2.09
CA LEU A 121 5.41 15.60 1.67
C LEU A 121 5.56 15.62 0.14
N TRP A 122 4.50 15.31 -0.60
CA TRP A 122 4.53 15.32 -2.06
C TRP A 122 4.71 16.72 -2.65
N GLY A 123 4.15 17.75 -2.00
CA GLY A 123 4.34 19.15 -2.39
C GLY A 123 5.80 19.60 -2.27
N GLU A 124 6.48 19.21 -1.19
CA GLU A 124 7.92 19.50 -1.01
C GLU A 124 8.78 18.78 -2.05
N VAL A 125 8.52 17.50 -2.30
CA VAL A 125 9.22 16.75 -3.36
C VAL A 125 9.03 17.44 -4.72
N ALA A 126 7.81 17.87 -5.05
CA ALA A 126 7.55 18.57 -6.31
C ALA A 126 8.25 19.94 -6.40
N ARG A 127 8.37 20.65 -5.28
CA ARG A 127 8.92 22.01 -5.20
C ARG A 127 10.46 22.03 -5.12
N HIS A 128 11.04 21.03 -4.48
CA HIS A 128 12.46 21.01 -4.11
C HIS A 128 13.23 19.80 -4.63
N GLY A 129 12.55 18.77 -5.11
CA GLY A 129 13.17 17.51 -5.48
C GLY A 129 13.50 16.62 -4.29
N GLU A 130 13.09 16.99 -3.07
CA GLU A 130 13.31 16.23 -1.85
C GLU A 130 12.13 16.38 -0.87
N PRO A 131 11.82 15.36 -0.05
CA PRO A 131 10.81 15.46 0.99
C PRO A 131 11.29 16.36 2.14
N PRO A 132 10.39 16.80 3.04
CA PRO A 132 10.80 17.55 4.22
C PRO A 132 11.78 16.74 5.08
N ALA A 133 12.71 17.42 5.74
CA ALA A 133 13.76 16.79 6.57
C ALA A 133 13.21 15.89 7.69
N GLN A 134 11.96 16.10 8.07
CA GLN A 134 11.21 15.32 9.05
C GLN A 134 9.92 14.85 8.37
N TRP A 135 9.90 13.57 8.00
CA TRP A 135 8.80 12.89 7.32
C TRP A 135 8.52 11.53 7.96
#